data_AF-A0AAI9UF77-F1
#
_entry.id   AF-A0AAI9UF77-F1
#
_cell.length_a   1.000
_cell.length_b   1.000
_cell.length_c   1.000
_cell.angle_alpha   90.00
_cell.angle_beta   90.00
_cell.angle_gamma   90.00
#
_symmetry.space_group_name_H-M   'P 1'
#
loop_
_entity.id
_entity.type
_entity.pdbx_description
1 polymer ?
#
loop_
_entity_poly.entity_id
_entity_poly.type
_entity_poly.pdbx_seq_one_letter_code
_entity_poly.pdbx_strand_id
1 'polypeptide(L)'
;MQSCGTESEDAGREILSLVCGSQTKFLSAGFLPRRSHLADLTSQISPRRSHLADLTSHCAVRTMLMTECESEGTAAIGSGNVLRWAESETLTDYLGRIYPQSTSMDVPKDLIDLKNLRCHILARDAGIKIQQTEKLSDHLYLRHSPGSKTLLVFSHRAFLEHSRERLSAIRQDLSHSTDEALALGCLPAKLIDETLRSYNLLFPPIGNAKSRKLLREWVKRERLDESLLNPSFDHSKKDPPRTLHDLYDDFPYWAPPIGPSTGRSR
;
A
#
# COMPACT_ATOMS: atom_id res chain seq x y z
N MET A 1 42.65 19.13 -22.80
CA MET A 1 42.28 18.42 -24.05
C MET A 1 41.50 17.19 -23.61
N GLN A 2 40.16 17.23 -23.76
CA GLN A 2 39.35 16.34 -24.63
C GLN A 2 39.26 14.90 -24.09
N SER A 3 38.12 14.21 -23.99
CA SER A 3 36.70 14.43 -24.30
C SER A 3 35.90 13.21 -23.76
N CYS A 4 34.58 13.36 -23.62
CA CYS A 4 33.45 12.39 -23.55
C CYS A 4 33.70 10.88 -23.62
N GLY A 5 32.88 10.00 -23.04
CA GLY A 5 31.54 10.13 -22.47
C GLY A 5 30.89 8.74 -22.27
N THR A 6 29.81 8.73 -21.47
CA THR A 6 28.63 7.84 -21.43
C THR A 6 28.77 6.31 -21.54
N GLU A 7 28.23 5.59 -20.54
CA GLU A 7 27.14 4.59 -20.69
C GLU A 7 27.11 3.68 -19.44
N SER A 8 26.08 3.83 -18.60
CA SER A 8 25.76 2.92 -17.49
C SER A 8 24.24 2.77 -17.42
N GLU A 9 23.68 2.26 -18.51
CA GLU A 9 22.29 1.82 -18.64
C GLU A 9 22.30 0.32 -19.00
N ASP A 10 22.55 -0.59 -18.05
CA ASP A 10 22.39 -2.02 -18.38
C ASP A 10 22.09 -2.97 -17.21
N ALA A 11 21.52 -2.47 -16.10
CA ALA A 11 21.08 -3.34 -15.00
C ALA A 11 19.55 -3.48 -14.88
N GLY A 12 18.78 -2.68 -15.62
CA GLY A 12 17.32 -2.61 -15.51
C GLY A 12 16.52 -3.43 -16.53
N ARG A 13 17.18 -4.06 -17.52
CA ARG A 13 16.52 -4.83 -18.60
C ARG A 13 16.57 -6.35 -18.41
N GLU A 14 17.31 -6.85 -17.44
CA GLU A 14 17.52 -8.30 -17.28
C GLU A 14 16.38 -9.03 -16.56
N ILE A 15 15.51 -8.34 -15.82
CA ILE A 15 14.38 -9.00 -15.13
C ILE A 15 13.21 -9.31 -16.09
N LEU A 16 13.14 -8.64 -17.25
CA LEU A 16 12.11 -8.90 -18.27
C LEU A 16 12.55 -9.90 -19.35
N SER A 17 13.84 -10.26 -19.44
CA SER A 17 14.34 -11.19 -20.47
C SER A 17 14.13 -12.68 -20.11
N LEU A 18 13.89 -13.00 -18.84
CA LEU A 18 13.76 -14.37 -18.34
C LEU A 18 12.41 -15.05 -18.59
N VAL A 19 11.42 -14.34 -19.16
CA VAL A 19 10.08 -14.92 -19.44
C VAL A 19 9.81 -15.10 -20.95
N CYS A 20 10.69 -14.64 -21.85
CA CYS A 20 10.44 -14.74 -23.30
C CYS A 20 11.60 -15.31 -24.12
N GLY A 21 12.37 -16.23 -23.54
CA GLY A 21 13.48 -16.90 -24.22
C GLY A 21 13.32 -18.42 -24.27
N SER A 22 12.59 -18.95 -25.26
CA SER A 22 12.88 -20.28 -25.81
C SER A 22 12.38 -20.43 -27.24
N GLN A 23 13.35 -20.69 -28.10
CA GLN A 23 13.33 -20.72 -29.55
C GLN A 23 12.36 -21.75 -30.13
N THR A 24 11.62 -21.32 -31.15
CA THR A 24 11.09 -22.20 -32.19
C THR A 24 12.25 -22.71 -33.05
N LYS A 25 12.51 -24.03 -33.03
CA LYS A 25 13.25 -24.71 -34.09
C LYS A 25 12.28 -25.34 -35.07
N PHE A 26 12.45 -24.95 -36.32
CA PHE A 26 11.79 -25.43 -37.53
C PHE A 26 11.82 -26.97 -37.66
N LEU A 27 10.69 -27.54 -38.08
CA LEU A 27 10.70 -28.61 -39.08
C LEU A 27 9.76 -28.24 -40.22
N SER A 28 10.34 -28.21 -41.41
CA SER A 28 9.71 -28.05 -42.71
C SER A 28 8.87 -29.28 -43.07
N ALA A 29 7.60 -29.11 -43.38
CA ALA A 29 6.87 -29.91 -44.36
C ALA A 29 5.62 -29.14 -44.81
N GLY A 30 5.47 -29.01 -46.13
CA GLY A 30 4.53 -28.09 -46.76
C GLY A 30 3.06 -28.35 -46.43
N PHE A 31 2.35 -27.28 -46.10
CA PHE A 31 0.92 -27.12 -46.34
C PHE A 31 0.66 -25.61 -46.24
N LEU A 32 0.12 -24.99 -47.29
CA LEU A 32 -0.37 -23.61 -47.23
C LEU A 32 -1.77 -23.63 -46.60
N PRO A 33 -2.00 -23.11 -45.38
CA PRO A 33 -3.36 -22.85 -44.92
C PRO A 33 -3.74 -21.39 -45.23
N ARG A 34 -5.00 -21.20 -45.59
CA ARG A 34 -5.65 -19.91 -45.88
C ARG A 34 -5.26 -18.82 -44.87
N ARG A 35 -4.70 -17.71 -45.36
CA ARG A 35 -4.29 -16.50 -44.61
C ARG A 35 -5.38 -15.89 -43.72
N SER A 36 -6.66 -16.16 -43.97
CA SER A 36 -7.77 -15.58 -43.19
C SER A 36 -7.93 -16.21 -41.80
N HIS A 37 -7.70 -17.52 -41.66
CA HIS A 37 -7.91 -18.22 -40.38
C HIS A 37 -6.77 -17.97 -39.37
N LEU A 38 -5.57 -17.67 -39.86
CA LEU A 38 -4.45 -17.29 -39.00
C LEU A 38 -4.62 -15.88 -38.46
N ALA A 39 -5.03 -14.90 -39.27
CA ALA A 39 -5.31 -13.55 -38.80
C ALA A 39 -6.41 -13.51 -37.71
N ASP A 40 -7.42 -14.38 -37.84
CA ASP A 40 -8.51 -14.50 -36.86
C ASP A 40 -8.03 -15.12 -35.53
N LEU A 41 -7.13 -16.10 -35.59
CA LEU A 41 -6.50 -16.67 -34.39
C LEU A 41 -5.52 -15.69 -33.75
N THR A 42 -4.73 -14.93 -34.52
CA THR A 42 -3.87 -13.88 -33.96
C THR A 42 -4.71 -12.77 -33.32
N SER A 43 -5.84 -12.42 -33.93
CA SER A 43 -6.83 -11.46 -33.40
C SER A 43 -7.49 -11.94 -32.11
N GLN A 44 -7.66 -13.24 -31.89
CA GLN A 44 -8.19 -13.81 -30.63
C GLN A 44 -7.10 -14.06 -29.57
N ILE A 45 -5.85 -14.30 -29.99
CA ILE A 45 -4.71 -14.54 -29.09
C ILE A 45 -4.12 -13.23 -28.55
N SER A 46 -4.11 -12.17 -29.35
CA SER A 46 -3.63 -10.84 -28.93
C SER A 46 -4.40 -10.28 -27.72
N PRO A 47 -5.75 -10.24 -27.69
CA PRO A 47 -6.51 -9.75 -26.54
C PRO A 47 -6.40 -10.67 -25.32
N ARG A 48 -6.18 -11.98 -25.53
CA ARG A 48 -5.91 -12.90 -24.40
C ARG A 48 -4.53 -12.69 -23.79
N ARG A 49 -3.52 -12.34 -24.60
CA ARG A 49 -2.18 -12.01 -24.12
C ARG A 49 -2.14 -10.66 -23.42
N SER A 50 -2.84 -9.64 -23.93
CA SER A 50 -2.97 -8.35 -23.23
C SER A 50 -3.68 -8.52 -21.89
N HIS A 51 -4.83 -9.21 -21.87
CA HIS A 51 -5.57 -9.47 -20.63
C HIS A 51 -4.77 -10.29 -19.60
N LEU A 52 -3.94 -11.25 -20.03
CA LEU A 52 -3.06 -12.00 -19.13
C LEU A 52 -1.89 -11.14 -18.62
N ALA A 53 -1.33 -10.27 -19.44
CA ALA A 53 -0.29 -9.33 -19.03
C ALA A 53 -0.81 -8.30 -18.02
N ASP A 54 -2.04 -7.82 -18.22
CA ASP A 54 -2.71 -6.88 -17.32
C ASP A 54 -2.96 -7.55 -15.95
N LEU A 55 -3.59 -8.73 -15.94
CA LEU A 55 -3.82 -9.49 -14.71
C LEU A 55 -2.52 -9.80 -13.95
N THR A 56 -1.44 -10.12 -14.66
CA THR A 56 -0.13 -10.41 -14.05
C THR A 56 0.45 -9.16 -13.40
N SER A 57 0.36 -8.01 -14.05
CA SER A 57 0.84 -6.73 -13.52
C SER A 57 0.05 -6.31 -12.28
N HIS A 58 -1.27 -6.51 -12.27
CA HIS A 58 -2.12 -6.24 -11.10
C HIS A 58 -1.80 -7.17 -9.93
N CYS A 59 -1.67 -8.47 -10.18
CA CYS A 59 -1.26 -9.42 -9.15
C CYS A 59 0.12 -9.07 -8.59
N ALA A 60 1.06 -8.66 -9.46
CA ALA A 60 2.38 -8.21 -9.03
C ALA A 60 2.29 -6.99 -8.12
N VAL A 61 1.59 -5.92 -8.52
CA VAL A 61 1.42 -4.71 -7.70
C VAL A 61 0.70 -5.02 -6.38
N ARG A 62 -0.40 -5.78 -6.42
CA ARG A 62 -1.14 -6.19 -5.22
C ARG A 62 -0.28 -6.99 -4.26
N THR A 63 0.53 -7.91 -4.77
CA THR A 63 1.37 -8.79 -3.93
C THR A 63 2.62 -8.06 -3.43
N MET A 64 3.22 -7.21 -4.26
CA MET A 64 4.45 -6.48 -3.93
C MET A 64 4.19 -5.34 -2.95
N LEU A 65 3.06 -4.63 -3.09
CA LEU A 65 2.78 -3.40 -2.34
C LEU A 65 1.61 -3.52 -1.36
N MET A 66 0.90 -4.66 -1.35
CA MET A 66 -0.28 -4.89 -0.51
C MET A 66 -1.39 -3.85 -0.75
N THR A 67 -1.48 -3.33 -1.97
CA THR A 67 -2.48 -2.33 -2.42
C THR A 67 -3.55 -2.98 -3.28
N GLU A 68 -4.81 -2.57 -3.13
CA GLU A 68 -5.88 -3.02 -4.03
C GLU A 68 -5.82 -2.33 -5.37
N CYS A 69 -5.52 -3.10 -6.41
CA CYS A 69 -5.57 -2.66 -7.79
C CYS A 69 -6.60 -3.49 -8.56
N GLU A 70 -7.59 -2.83 -9.16
CA GLU A 70 -8.50 -3.45 -10.14
C GLU A 70 -8.29 -2.85 -11.54
N SER A 71 -8.42 -3.70 -12.56
CA SER A 71 -8.39 -3.33 -13.98
C SER A 71 -9.78 -2.90 -14.48
N GLU A 72 -9.83 -2.17 -15.60
CA GLU A 72 -11.09 -1.92 -16.30
C GLU A 72 -11.68 -3.22 -16.85
N GLY A 73 -12.82 -3.67 -16.31
CA GLY A 73 -13.59 -4.79 -16.87
C GLY A 73 -13.66 -6.07 -16.02
N THR A 74 -13.00 -6.13 -14.86
CA THR A 74 -13.18 -7.22 -13.87
C THR A 74 -14.27 -6.87 -12.86
N ALA A 75 -15.26 -7.76 -12.67
CA ALA A 75 -16.35 -7.55 -11.72
C ALA A 75 -15.84 -7.68 -10.27
N ALA A 76 -16.10 -6.66 -9.46
CA ALA A 76 -15.69 -6.55 -8.08
C ALA A 76 -16.26 -7.67 -7.20
N ILE A 77 -15.38 -8.42 -6.52
CA ILE A 77 -15.76 -9.28 -5.40
C ILE A 77 -15.20 -8.66 -4.11
N GLY A 78 -15.94 -7.67 -3.60
CA GLY A 78 -15.91 -7.28 -2.18
C GLY A 78 -15.12 -6.02 -1.79
N SER A 79 -15.83 -5.13 -1.09
CA SER A 79 -15.39 -3.91 -0.39
C SER A 79 -15.56 -2.60 -1.17
N GLY A 80 -16.18 -1.61 -0.51
CA GLY A 80 -16.75 -0.40 -1.13
C GLY A 80 -15.77 0.68 -1.60
N ASN A 81 -14.46 0.42 -1.62
CA ASN A 81 -13.44 1.35 -2.11
C ASN A 81 -12.59 0.67 -3.19
N VAL A 82 -13.21 0.38 -4.34
CA VAL A 82 -12.47 -0.15 -5.50
C VAL A 82 -11.56 0.95 -6.05
N LEU A 83 -10.26 0.80 -5.84
CA LEU A 83 -9.25 1.73 -6.35
C LEU A 83 -8.74 1.22 -7.71
N ARG A 84 -9.34 1.78 -8.76
CA ARG A 84 -9.04 1.40 -10.15
C ARG A 84 -7.74 2.05 -10.63
N TRP A 85 -6.87 1.28 -11.30
CA TRP A 85 -5.66 1.81 -11.95
C TRP A 85 -5.96 2.04 -13.43
N ALA A 86 -5.76 3.26 -13.92
CA ALA A 86 -6.01 3.58 -15.32
C ALA A 86 -4.85 3.13 -16.22
N GLU A 87 -5.14 2.72 -17.47
CA GLU A 87 -4.14 2.26 -18.43
C GLU A 87 -3.04 3.30 -18.73
N SER A 88 -3.37 4.59 -18.64
CA SER A 88 -2.44 5.70 -18.87
C SER A 88 -1.79 6.25 -17.59
N GLU A 89 -2.11 5.70 -16.42
CA GLU A 89 -1.61 6.17 -15.13
C GLU A 89 -0.33 5.42 -14.76
N THR A 90 0.73 6.14 -14.37
CA THR A 90 1.95 5.48 -13.89
C THR A 90 1.73 4.88 -12.51
N LEU A 91 2.56 3.90 -12.09
CA LEU A 91 2.47 3.33 -10.75
C LEU A 91 2.66 4.39 -9.65
N THR A 92 3.55 5.36 -9.89
CA THR A 92 3.81 6.49 -9.00
C THR A 92 2.59 7.39 -8.89
N ASP A 93 1.94 7.73 -10.00
CA ASP A 93 0.71 8.54 -10.01
C ASP A 93 -0.44 7.83 -9.29
N TYR A 94 -0.60 6.53 -9.57
CA TYR A 94 -1.58 5.66 -8.90
C TYR A 94 -1.40 5.65 -7.39
N LEU A 95 -0.17 5.46 -6.90
CA LEU A 95 0.11 5.51 -5.45
C LEU A 95 -0.04 6.90 -4.87
N GLY A 96 0.34 7.95 -5.59
CA GLY A 96 0.11 9.34 -5.18
C GLY A 96 -1.37 9.66 -5.03
N ARG A 97 -2.23 9.02 -5.84
CA ARG A 97 -3.68 9.14 -5.74
C ARG A 97 -4.28 8.32 -4.61
N ILE A 98 -3.78 7.11 -4.34
CA ILE A 98 -4.28 6.25 -3.25
C ILE A 98 -3.82 6.75 -1.88
N TYR A 99 -2.60 7.23 -1.82
CA TYR A 99 -1.96 7.76 -0.62
C TYR A 99 -1.64 9.24 -0.83
N PRO A 100 -2.67 10.10 -0.98
CA PRO A 100 -2.44 11.52 -1.14
C PRO A 100 -1.78 12.06 0.12
N GLN A 101 -0.72 12.83 -0.04
CA GLN A 101 -0.15 13.58 1.07
C GLN A 101 -1.05 14.76 1.36
N SER A 102 -1.77 14.72 2.47
CA SER A 102 -2.53 15.88 2.93
C SER A 102 -1.62 17.04 3.25
N THR A 103 -2.08 18.24 2.93
CA THR A 103 -1.53 19.49 3.47
C THR A 103 -2.45 19.93 4.61
N SER A 104 -1.87 20.22 5.78
CA SER A 104 -2.61 20.56 7.01
C SER A 104 -3.24 21.96 7.02
N MET A 105 -3.35 22.58 5.84
CA MET A 105 -3.91 23.90 5.65
C MET A 105 -5.37 23.87 6.16
N ASP A 106 -5.72 24.81 7.04
CA ASP A 106 -7.05 25.03 7.63
C ASP A 106 -7.55 24.05 8.72
N VAL A 107 -6.68 23.23 9.32
CA VAL A 107 -7.07 22.41 10.49
C VAL A 107 -7.05 23.23 11.79
N PRO A 108 -8.10 23.18 12.63
CA PRO A 108 -8.09 23.80 13.96
C PRO A 108 -6.90 23.35 14.81
N LYS A 109 -6.27 24.29 15.52
CA LYS A 109 -5.16 23.99 16.45
C LYS A 109 -5.65 23.47 17.81
N ASP A 110 -6.80 22.80 17.80
CA ASP A 110 -7.42 22.28 19.01
C ASP A 110 -6.52 21.25 19.66
N LEU A 111 -6.44 21.30 20.99
CA LEU A 111 -5.69 20.33 21.76
C LEU A 111 -6.33 18.96 21.59
N ILE A 112 -5.49 17.97 21.27
CA ILE A 112 -5.90 16.59 21.21
C ILE A 112 -5.30 15.82 22.37
N ASP A 113 -6.08 14.87 22.87
CA ASP A 113 -5.59 13.91 23.83
C ASP A 113 -5.36 12.57 23.13
N LEU A 114 -4.11 12.29 22.78
CA LEU A 114 -3.71 11.04 22.13
C LEU A 114 -4.09 9.79 22.94
N LYS A 115 -4.36 9.93 24.25
CA LYS A 115 -4.85 8.79 25.04
C LYS A 115 -6.20 8.30 24.54
N ASN A 116 -7.00 9.16 23.91
CA ASN A 116 -8.31 8.80 23.37
C ASN A 116 -8.21 7.92 22.11
N LEU A 117 -7.07 7.94 21.42
CA LEU A 117 -6.81 7.10 20.25
C LEU A 117 -6.35 5.69 20.62
N ARG A 118 -6.10 5.41 21.90
CA ARG A 118 -5.69 4.08 22.37
C ARG A 118 -6.80 3.07 22.11
N CYS A 119 -6.44 1.89 21.61
CA CYS A 119 -7.38 0.82 21.26
C CYS A 119 -8.41 0.51 22.38
N HIS A 120 -7.98 0.42 23.64
CA HIS A 120 -8.93 0.13 24.72
C HIS A 120 -9.91 1.28 24.99
N ILE A 121 -9.54 2.53 24.71
CA ILE A 121 -10.43 3.69 24.81
C ILE A 121 -11.40 3.70 23.64
N LEU A 122 -10.91 3.48 22.41
CA LEU A 122 -11.76 3.32 21.23
C LEU A 122 -12.80 2.20 21.40
N ALA A 123 -12.39 1.06 21.95
CA ALA A 123 -13.28 -0.06 22.22
C ALA A 123 -14.31 0.24 23.31
N ARG A 124 -13.88 0.82 24.44
CA ARG A 124 -14.73 1.08 25.61
C ARG A 124 -15.68 2.25 25.40
N ASP A 125 -15.16 3.38 24.90
CA ASP A 125 -15.87 4.66 24.89
C ASP A 125 -16.54 4.95 23.55
N ALA A 126 -15.95 4.51 22.44
CA ALA A 126 -16.49 4.74 21.10
C ALA A 126 -17.18 3.50 20.50
N GLY A 127 -17.13 2.35 21.18
CA GLY A 127 -17.68 1.07 20.69
C GLY A 127 -17.02 0.59 19.40
N ILE A 128 -15.78 1.01 19.14
CA ILE A 128 -15.05 0.68 17.92
C ILE A 128 -14.35 -0.67 18.10
N LYS A 129 -14.66 -1.61 17.22
CA LYS A 129 -13.97 -2.90 17.10
C LYS A 129 -12.75 -2.74 16.21
N ILE A 130 -11.65 -3.43 16.53
CA ILE A 130 -10.49 -3.51 15.65
C ILE A 130 -10.59 -4.80 14.84
N GLN A 131 -10.37 -4.71 13.53
CA GLN A 131 -10.31 -5.85 12.63
C GLN A 131 -9.07 -5.75 11.74
N GLN A 132 -8.49 -6.90 11.40
CA GLN A 132 -7.36 -6.94 10.48
C GLN A 132 -7.78 -6.64 9.04
N THR A 133 -6.85 -6.05 8.29
CA THR A 133 -6.91 -6.00 6.83
C THR A 133 -5.55 -6.37 6.26
N GLU A 134 -5.56 -7.11 5.15
CA GLU A 134 -4.37 -7.40 4.35
C GLU A 134 -4.10 -6.28 3.33
N LYS A 135 -5.03 -5.33 3.19
CA LYS A 135 -4.96 -4.22 2.25
C LYS A 135 -4.42 -3.00 2.99
N LEU A 136 -3.26 -2.50 2.57
CA LEU A 136 -2.67 -1.32 3.19
C LEU A 136 -3.55 -0.07 2.98
N SER A 137 -4.23 0.04 1.84
CA SER A 137 -5.16 1.14 1.54
C SER A 137 -6.35 1.22 2.51
N ASP A 138 -6.70 0.11 3.15
CA ASP A 138 -7.77 0.05 4.15
C ASP A 138 -7.28 0.34 5.57
N HIS A 139 -5.97 0.60 5.75
CA HIS A 139 -5.42 0.91 7.07
C HIS A 139 -6.08 2.16 7.65
N LEU A 140 -6.54 2.07 8.90
CA LEU A 140 -7.32 3.09 9.62
C LEU A 140 -8.66 3.44 8.98
N TYR A 141 -9.15 2.67 8.01
CA TYR A 141 -10.49 2.86 7.48
C TYR A 141 -11.55 2.50 8.53
N LEU A 142 -12.43 3.46 8.84
CA LEU A 142 -13.54 3.25 9.77
C LEU A 142 -14.79 2.80 9.02
N ARG A 143 -15.09 1.50 9.10
CA ARG A 143 -16.33 0.93 8.56
C ARG A 143 -17.48 1.18 9.52
N HIS A 144 -18.53 1.80 9.00
CA HIS A 144 -19.79 2.00 9.70
C HIS A 144 -20.80 0.94 9.27
N SER A 145 -21.31 0.18 10.23
CA SER A 145 -22.45 -0.71 10.04
C SER A 145 -23.52 -0.38 11.08
N PRO A 146 -24.82 -0.63 10.81
CA PRO A 146 -25.86 -0.42 11.81
C PRO A 146 -25.50 -1.11 13.12
N GLY A 147 -25.31 -0.33 14.20
CA GLY A 147 -24.95 -0.83 15.53
C GLY A 147 -23.49 -1.27 15.73
N SER A 148 -22.58 -1.09 14.76
CA SER A 148 -21.17 -1.45 14.92
C SER A 148 -20.25 -0.51 14.15
N LYS A 149 -19.16 -0.07 14.79
CA LYS A 149 -18.05 0.63 14.15
C LYS A 149 -16.84 -0.28 14.15
N THR A 150 -16.22 -0.47 13.01
CA THR A 150 -15.04 -1.33 12.89
C THR A 150 -13.91 -0.55 12.24
N LEU A 151 -12.81 -0.38 12.97
CA LEU A 151 -11.58 0.19 12.44
C LEU A 151 -10.72 -0.92 11.86
N LEU A 152 -10.38 -0.80 10.59
CA LEU A 152 -9.48 -1.71 9.90
C LEU A 152 -8.03 -1.34 10.20
N VAL A 153 -7.21 -2.32 10.55
CA VAL A 153 -5.79 -2.14 10.85
C VAL A 153 -5.01 -3.16 10.04
N PHE A 154 -4.11 -2.67 9.19
CA PHE A 154 -3.18 -3.51 8.43
C PHE A 154 -2.48 -4.53 9.35
N SER A 155 -2.34 -5.78 8.92
CA SER A 155 -1.81 -6.86 9.79
C SER A 155 -0.36 -7.23 9.52
N HIS A 156 0.16 -6.97 8.31
CA HIS A 156 1.50 -7.44 7.91
C HIS A 156 2.60 -6.47 8.33
N ARG A 157 2.84 -6.33 9.64
CA ARG A 157 3.90 -5.47 10.17
C ARG A 157 5.29 -5.85 9.65
N ALA A 158 5.63 -7.14 9.61
CA ALA A 158 6.92 -7.60 9.10
C ALA A 158 7.19 -7.17 7.66
N PHE A 159 6.15 -7.07 6.82
CA PHE A 159 6.29 -6.55 5.45
C PHE A 159 6.77 -5.08 5.44
N LEU A 160 6.21 -4.25 6.32
CA LEU A 160 6.62 -2.84 6.46
C LEU A 160 8.04 -2.72 7.02
N GLU A 161 8.36 -3.50 8.06
CA GLU A 161 9.69 -3.49 8.68
C GLU A 161 10.76 -3.97 7.69
N HIS A 162 10.51 -5.05 6.96
CA HIS A 162 11.43 -5.55 5.95
C HIS A 162 11.63 -4.56 4.80
N SER A 163 10.55 -3.95 4.30
CA SER A 163 10.64 -2.91 3.26
C SER A 163 11.49 -1.73 3.73
N ARG A 164 11.31 -1.31 4.99
CA ARG A 164 12.08 -0.23 5.61
C ARG A 164 13.55 -0.60 5.77
N GLU A 165 13.84 -1.81 6.23
CA GLU A 165 15.21 -2.34 6.36
C GLU A 165 15.92 -2.33 5.00
N ARG A 166 15.24 -2.81 3.96
CA ARG A 166 15.75 -2.81 2.59
C ARG A 166 16.08 -1.41 2.10
N LEU A 167 15.19 -0.43 2.31
CA LEU A 167 15.48 0.97 1.99
C LEU A 167 16.69 1.48 2.78
N SER A 168 16.75 1.21 4.09
CA SER A 168 17.84 1.68 4.95
C SER A 168 19.21 1.10 4.57
N ALA A 169 19.23 -0.13 4.04
CA ALA A 169 20.44 -0.79 3.56
C ALA A 169 21.00 -0.12 2.29
N ILE A 170 20.13 0.48 1.47
CA ILE A 170 20.54 1.25 0.28
C ILE A 170 20.92 2.68 0.66
N ARG A 171 20.07 3.36 1.44
CA ARG A 171 20.32 4.71 1.94
C ARG A 171 19.81 4.86 3.38
N GLN A 172 20.75 5.08 4.30
CA GLN A 172 20.48 5.08 5.74
C GLN A 172 19.54 6.20 6.19
N ASP A 173 19.56 7.36 5.52
CA ASP A 173 18.73 8.52 5.83
C ASP A 173 17.26 8.37 5.35
N LEU A 174 16.96 7.29 4.61
CA LEU A 174 15.65 7.00 4.02
C LEU A 174 15.12 8.09 3.07
N SER A 175 15.99 8.92 2.49
CA SER A 175 15.60 10.04 1.61
C SER A 175 15.20 9.62 0.18
N HIS A 176 14.71 8.40 0.00
CA HIS A 176 14.33 7.87 -1.31
C HIS A 176 13.12 8.62 -1.87
N SER A 177 13.13 8.91 -3.17
CA SER A 177 11.91 9.31 -3.87
C SER A 177 10.90 8.15 -3.93
N THR A 178 9.64 8.45 -4.27
CA THR A 178 8.63 7.41 -4.50
C THR A 178 9.09 6.45 -5.60
N ASP A 179 9.59 6.96 -6.73
CA ASP A 179 10.06 6.14 -7.84
C ASP A 179 11.25 5.25 -7.46
N GLU A 180 12.21 5.78 -6.69
CA GLU A 180 13.35 5.01 -6.17
C GLU A 180 12.88 3.86 -5.27
N ALA A 181 11.95 4.14 -4.35
CA ALA A 181 11.41 3.11 -3.46
C ALA A 181 10.67 2.01 -4.26
N LEU A 182 9.88 2.40 -5.27
CA LEU A 182 9.13 1.46 -6.10
C LEU A 182 10.02 0.63 -7.02
N ALA A 183 11.10 1.21 -7.55
CA ALA A 183 12.11 0.45 -8.29
C ALA A 183 12.77 -0.63 -7.41
N LEU A 184 12.85 -0.37 -6.10
CA LEU A 184 13.25 -1.33 -5.09
C LEU A 184 12.08 -2.19 -4.59
N GLY A 185 10.92 -2.22 -5.26
CA GLY A 185 9.76 -3.01 -4.82
C GLY A 185 9.31 -2.69 -3.39
N CYS A 186 9.56 -1.48 -2.91
CA CYS A 186 9.22 -1.00 -1.58
C CYS A 186 8.21 0.15 -1.67
N LEU A 187 7.43 0.33 -0.62
CA LEU A 187 6.60 1.53 -0.46
C LEU A 187 7.47 2.73 -0.05
N PRO A 188 7.00 3.98 -0.26
CA PRO A 188 7.69 5.16 0.22
C PRO A 188 7.98 5.09 1.72
N ALA A 189 9.21 5.43 2.13
CA ALA A 189 9.66 5.31 3.52
C ALA A 189 8.74 6.04 4.51
N LYS A 190 8.27 7.24 4.13
CA LYS A 190 7.37 8.04 4.96
C LYS A 190 6.00 7.35 5.18
N LEU A 191 5.42 6.72 4.15
CA LEU A 191 4.19 5.94 4.28
C LEU A 191 4.40 4.75 5.23
N ILE A 192 5.52 4.05 5.08
CA ILE A 192 5.88 2.93 5.96
C ILE A 192 5.99 3.40 7.42
N ASP A 193 6.75 4.46 7.68
CA ASP A 193 6.97 5.00 9.02
C ASP A 193 5.67 5.50 9.66
N GLU A 194 4.81 6.20 8.92
CA GLU A 194 3.51 6.65 9.42
C GLU A 194 2.59 5.47 9.78
N THR A 195 2.58 4.44 8.93
CA THR A 195 1.81 3.21 9.20
C THR A 195 2.35 2.51 10.45
N LEU A 196 3.67 2.38 10.60
CA LEU A 196 4.27 1.77 11.79
C LEU A 196 4.00 2.59 13.06
N ARG A 197 3.98 3.92 12.95
CA ARG A 197 3.65 4.83 14.05
C ARG A 197 2.19 4.74 14.48
N SER A 198 1.25 4.47 13.58
CA SER A 198 -0.16 4.33 13.96
C SER A 198 -0.40 3.17 14.93
N TYR A 199 0.36 2.07 14.83
CA TYR A 199 0.31 0.98 15.82
C TYR A 199 0.70 1.47 17.20
N ASN A 200 1.66 2.40 17.32
CA ASN A 200 2.07 2.96 18.61
C ASN A 200 1.00 3.91 19.18
N LEU A 201 0.17 4.54 18.35
CA LEU A 201 -1.00 5.30 18.81
C LEU A 201 -2.07 4.37 19.38
N LEU A 202 -2.42 3.31 18.64
CA LEU A 202 -3.47 2.35 19.03
C LEU A 202 -3.02 1.46 20.20
N PHE A 203 -1.77 0.99 20.16
CA PHE A 203 -1.20 0.00 21.07
C PHE A 203 0.16 0.45 21.65
N PRO A 204 0.19 1.55 22.44
CA PRO A 204 1.44 2.08 22.99
C PRO A 204 2.25 1.01 23.72
N PRO A 205 3.55 0.87 23.45
CA PRO A 205 4.35 -0.20 24.03
C PRO A 205 4.60 -0.04 25.53
N ILE A 206 4.64 1.21 26.01
CA ILE A 206 4.89 1.57 27.40
C ILE A 206 3.64 2.24 27.99
N GLY A 207 3.35 1.98 29.26
CA GLY A 207 2.32 2.71 30.03
C GLY A 207 0.87 2.37 29.70
N ASN A 208 0.59 1.32 28.92
CA ASN A 208 -0.78 0.96 28.54
C ASN A 208 -1.03 -0.56 28.49
N ALA A 209 -1.11 -1.19 29.65
CA ALA A 209 -1.34 -2.63 29.77
C ALA A 209 -2.67 -3.10 29.14
N LYS A 210 -3.71 -2.25 29.12
CA LYS A 210 -5.04 -2.61 28.56
C LYS A 210 -5.02 -2.73 27.04
N SER A 211 -4.53 -1.71 26.32
CA SER A 211 -4.38 -1.82 24.86
C SER A 211 -3.44 -2.96 24.49
N ARG A 212 -2.36 -3.16 25.25
CA ARG A 212 -1.41 -4.26 25.02
C ARG A 212 -1.99 -5.64 25.30
N LYS A 213 -2.93 -5.77 26.24
CA LYS A 213 -3.71 -7.00 26.44
C LYS A 213 -4.60 -7.27 25.24
N LEU A 214 -5.34 -6.28 24.75
CA LEU A 214 -6.18 -6.40 23.56
C LEU A 214 -5.36 -6.79 22.32
N LEU A 215 -4.17 -6.21 22.13
CA LEU A 215 -3.27 -6.60 21.05
C LEU A 215 -2.86 -8.06 21.15
N ARG A 216 -2.45 -8.54 22.34
CA ARG A 216 -2.10 -9.96 22.56
C ARG A 216 -3.27 -10.90 22.27
N GLU A 217 -4.48 -10.52 22.69
CA GLU A 217 -5.69 -11.29 22.41
C GLU A 217 -6.00 -11.29 20.90
N TRP A 218 -5.83 -10.16 20.23
CA TRP A 218 -6.05 -10.01 18.79
C TRP A 218 -5.06 -10.84 17.97
N VAL A 219 -3.76 -10.76 18.29
CA VAL A 219 -2.70 -11.56 17.65
C VAL A 219 -2.99 -13.06 17.79
N LYS A 220 -3.39 -13.51 18.98
CA LYS A 220 -3.74 -14.93 19.20
C LYS A 220 -5.01 -15.36 18.47
N ARG A 221 -6.06 -14.54 18.54
CA ARG A 221 -7.37 -14.86 17.97
C ARG A 221 -7.32 -14.95 16.45
N GLU A 222 -6.65 -14.00 15.82
CA GLU A 222 -6.58 -13.89 14.35
C GLU A 222 -5.33 -14.55 13.76
N ARG A 223 -4.46 -15.15 14.60
CA ARG A 223 -3.18 -15.75 14.21
C ARG A 223 -2.27 -14.78 13.43
N LEU A 224 -2.17 -13.55 13.94
CA LEU A 224 -1.32 -12.53 13.35
C LEU A 224 0.16 -12.80 13.66
N ASP A 225 1.03 -12.07 12.97
CA ASP A 225 2.46 -12.09 13.23
C ASP A 225 2.78 -11.63 14.66
N GLU A 226 3.59 -12.41 15.36
CA GLU A 226 4.05 -12.10 16.72
C GLU A 226 4.95 -10.86 16.77
N SER A 227 5.55 -10.46 15.64
CA SER A 227 6.30 -9.20 15.52
C SER A 227 5.46 -7.98 15.94
N LEU A 228 4.14 -8.01 15.79
CA LEU A 228 3.22 -6.96 16.27
C LEU A 228 3.34 -6.73 17.79
N LEU A 229 3.73 -7.75 18.55
CA LEU A 229 3.93 -7.65 20.00
C LEU A 229 5.26 -6.99 20.34
N ASN A 230 6.24 -6.97 19.46
CA ASN A 230 7.56 -6.45 19.74
C ASN A 230 7.85 -5.28 18.79
N PRO A 231 7.58 -4.03 19.20
CA PRO A 231 7.93 -2.90 18.35
C PRO A 231 9.44 -2.88 18.12
N SER A 232 9.87 -3.15 16.89
CA SER A 232 11.27 -3.09 16.47
C SER A 232 11.83 -1.66 16.48
N PHE A 233 10.96 -0.68 16.29
CA PHE A 233 11.31 0.73 16.14
C PHE A 233 10.65 1.61 17.19
N ASP A 234 11.50 2.28 17.97
CA ASP A 234 11.06 3.25 18.98
C ASP A 234 10.85 4.63 18.35
N HIS A 235 9.62 4.88 17.90
CA HIS A 235 9.21 6.23 17.49
C HIS A 235 8.98 7.18 18.68
N SER A 236 9.33 6.80 19.92
CA SER A 236 9.23 7.69 21.10
C SER A 236 10.08 8.96 21.00
N LYS A 237 11.07 8.98 20.10
CA LYS A 237 11.99 10.12 19.95
C LYS A 237 11.35 11.36 19.33
N LYS A 238 10.20 11.21 18.66
CA LYS A 238 9.44 12.36 18.15
C LYS A 238 8.43 12.77 19.23
N ASP A 239 8.40 14.07 19.53
CA ASP A 239 7.40 14.61 20.45
C ASP A 239 6.00 14.22 19.97
N PRO A 240 5.12 13.75 20.87
CA PRO A 240 3.76 13.40 20.49
C PRO A 240 3.01 14.65 20.00
N PRO A 241 2.21 14.54 18.92
CA PRO A 241 1.39 15.65 18.45
C PRO A 241 0.44 16.11 19.55
N ARG A 242 0.38 17.43 19.79
CA ARG A 242 -0.40 18.03 20.88
C ARG A 242 -1.68 18.68 20.36
N THR A 243 -1.65 19.13 19.12
CA THR A 243 -2.80 19.69 18.43
C THR A 243 -3.28 18.77 17.31
N LEU A 244 -4.53 18.97 16.89
CA LEU A 244 -5.08 18.27 15.74
C LEU A 244 -4.23 18.57 14.49
N HIS A 245 -3.82 19.83 14.30
CA HIS A 245 -2.91 20.24 13.23
C HIS A 245 -1.59 19.43 13.23
N ASP A 246 -0.93 19.30 14.39
CA ASP A 246 0.31 18.50 14.51
C ASP A 246 0.07 17.04 14.09
N LEU A 247 -1.11 16.48 14.39
CA LEU A 247 -1.45 15.11 14.03
C LEU A 247 -1.57 14.94 12.50
N TYR A 248 -2.16 15.91 11.80
CA TYR A 248 -2.24 15.90 10.34
C TYR A 248 -0.86 16.10 9.69
N ASP A 249 -0.01 16.95 10.27
CA ASP A 249 1.39 17.12 9.82
C ASP A 249 2.23 15.86 10.03
N ASP A 250 1.96 15.15 11.11
CA ASP A 250 2.69 13.93 11.49
C ASP A 250 2.22 12.69 10.73
N PHE A 251 0.99 12.66 10.24
CA PHE A 251 0.37 11.50 9.57
C PHE A 251 -0.34 11.90 8.25
N PRO A 252 0.30 12.64 7.33
CA PRO A 252 -0.34 13.14 6.12
C PRO A 252 -0.92 12.06 5.21
N TYR A 253 -0.44 10.81 5.24
CA TYR A 253 -1.01 9.72 4.45
C TYR A 253 -2.30 9.13 5.04
N TRP A 254 -2.50 9.26 6.35
CA TRP A 254 -3.63 8.68 7.07
C TRP A 254 -4.64 9.71 7.57
N ALA A 255 -4.40 10.96 7.24
CA ALA A 255 -5.18 12.10 7.69
C ALA A 255 -5.67 12.85 6.45
N PRO A 256 -6.68 12.32 5.72
CA PRO A 256 -7.09 12.86 4.42
C PRO A 256 -7.51 14.33 4.54
N PRO A 257 -7.37 15.14 3.47
CA PRO A 257 -7.73 16.55 3.52
C PRO A 257 -9.21 16.64 3.84
N ILE A 258 -9.56 17.37 4.91
CA ILE A 258 -10.95 17.76 5.16
C ILE A 258 -11.28 18.87 4.16
N GLY A 259 -11.39 18.52 2.88
CA GLY A 259 -12.02 19.38 1.90
C GLY A 259 -13.50 19.56 2.28
N PRO A 260 -14.15 20.66 1.85
CA PRO A 260 -15.58 20.82 2.05
C PRO A 260 -16.27 19.57 1.52
N SER A 261 -17.02 18.88 2.40
CA SER A 261 -17.83 17.74 2.03
C SER A 261 -18.70 18.15 0.85
N THR A 262 -18.30 17.79 -0.37
CA THR A 262 -19.20 17.87 -1.50
C THR A 262 -20.26 16.84 -1.19
N GLY A 263 -21.37 17.31 -0.65
CA GLY A 263 -22.56 16.51 -0.44
C GLY A 263 -22.89 15.84 -1.76
N ARG A 264 -22.65 14.53 -1.85
CA ARG A 264 -23.40 13.71 -2.77
C ARG A 264 -24.68 13.33 -2.07
N SER A 265 -25.65 14.22 -2.20
CA SER A 265 -27.05 13.81 -2.24
C SER A 265 -27.28 12.89 -3.43
N ARG A 266 -28.13 11.89 -3.17
CA ARG A 266 -28.75 10.89 -4.05
C ARG A 266 -27.97 9.60 -4.24
#